data_AF-A0A1I6JGH7-F1
#
_entry.id   AF-A0A1I6JGH7-F1
#
_cell.length_a   1.000
_cell.length_b   1.000
_cell.length_c   1.000
_cell.angle_alpha   90.00
_cell.angle_beta   90.00
_cell.angle_gamma   90.00
#
_symmetry.space_group_name_H-M   'P 1'
#
loop_
_entity.id
_entity.type
_entity.pdbx_description
1 polymer ?
#
loop_
_entity_poly.entity_id
_entity_poly.type
_entity_poly.pdbx_seq_one_letter_code
_entity_poly.pdbx_strand_id
1 'polypeptide(L)'
;MGLSLPHILIFAVVAILLLGGGRFSSMMGDVAKGVKQFKKGMAEDDDEPAPAKPAARLQAQPPLDPQAGDATLQPMKDDRPNA
;
A
#
# COMPACT_ATOMS: atom_id res chain seq x y z
N MET A 1 4.67 41.25 -2.09
CA MET A 1 5.43 40.05 -2.51
C MET A 1 5.03 38.90 -1.60
N GLY A 2 3.80 38.40 -1.75
CA GLY A 2 3.27 37.36 -0.86
C GLY A 2 3.91 36.01 -1.17
N LEU A 3 3.98 35.14 -0.17
CA LEU A 3 4.37 33.74 -0.34
C LEU A 3 3.37 33.08 -1.30
N SER A 4 3.69 33.15 -2.59
CA SER A 4 2.88 32.57 -3.63
C SER A 4 3.01 31.05 -3.52
N LEU A 5 1.90 30.34 -3.80
CA LEU A 5 1.85 28.88 -3.87
C LEU A 5 3.10 28.20 -4.50
N PRO A 6 3.71 28.72 -5.58
CA PRO A 6 4.94 28.12 -6.12
C PRO A 6 6.14 28.13 -5.15
N HIS A 7 6.30 29.15 -4.29
CA HIS A 7 7.40 29.18 -3.31
C HIS A 7 7.26 28.07 -2.27
N ILE A 8 6.04 27.85 -1.78
CA ILE A 8 5.77 26.78 -0.80
C ILE A 8 6.01 25.41 -1.44
N LEU A 9 5.61 25.22 -2.70
CA LEU A 9 5.83 23.97 -3.43
C LEU A 9 7.32 23.67 -3.61
N ILE A 10 8.12 24.67 -4.02
CA ILE A 10 9.57 24.52 -4.16
C ILE A 10 10.21 24.18 -2.80
N PHE A 11 9.79 24.86 -1.72
CA PHE A 11 10.28 24.59 -0.38
C PHE A 11 9.95 23.17 0.10
N ALA A 12 8.73 22.68 -0.18
CA ALA A 12 8.32 21.32 0.16
C ALA A 12 9.16 20.26 -0.57
N VAL A 13 9.46 20.46 -1.86
CA VAL A 13 10.33 19.55 -2.63
C VAL A 13 11.74 19.51 -2.06
N VAL A 14 12.32 20.66 -1.73
CA VAL A 14 13.64 20.74 -1.09
C VAL A 14 13.64 20.06 0.28
N ALA A 15 12.60 20.26 1.09
CA ALA A 15 12.48 19.61 2.39
C ALA A 15 12.42 18.07 2.29
N ILE A 16 11.69 17.53 1.31
CA ILE A 16 11.62 16.07 1.06
C ILE A 16 12.97 15.52 0.59
N LEU A 17 13.70 16.25 -0.26
CA LEU A 17 15.05 15.88 -0.71
C LEU A 17 16.06 15.84 0.45
N LEU A 18 16.02 16.82 1.35
CA LEU A 18 16.89 16.90 2.53
C LEU A 18 16.55 15.83 3.57
N LEU A 19 15.27 15.58 3.79
CA LEU A 19 14.81 14.60 4.77
C LEU A 19 14.95 13.15 4.26
N GLY A 20 14.92 12.96 2.93
CA GLY A 20 14.97 11.65 2.28
C GLY A 20 13.64 10.89 2.37
N GLY A 21 13.31 10.14 1.31
CA GLY A 21 12.01 9.44 1.19
C GLY A 21 11.71 8.47 2.35
N GLY A 22 12.74 7.87 2.97
CA GLY A 22 12.58 6.95 4.09
C GLY A 22 12.10 7.60 5.39
N ARG A 23 12.61 8.79 5.73
CA ARG A 23 12.20 9.53 6.95
C ARG A 23 10.88 10.27 6.74
N PHE A 24 10.68 10.86 5.56
CA PHE A 24 9.44 11.55 5.22
C PHE A 24 8.23 10.61 5.26
N SER A 25 8.35 9.39 4.72
CA SER A 25 7.25 8.41 4.73
C SER A 25 6.85 7.97 6.15
N SER A 26 7.83 7.70 7.03
CA SER A 26 7.55 7.36 8.43
C SER A 26 6.90 8.52 9.18
N MET A 27 7.41 9.74 9.02
CA MET A 27 6.87 10.95 9.66
C MET A 27 5.48 11.30 9.15
N MET A 28 5.24 11.21 7.84
CA MET A 28 3.93 11.45 7.24
C MET A 28 2.90 10.43 7.72
N GLY A 29 3.29 9.17 7.96
CA GLY A 29 2.41 8.16 8.54
C GLY A 29 1.95 8.48 9.97
N ASP A 30 2.87 8.95 10.82
CA ASP A 30 2.54 9.32 12.21
C ASP A 30 1.74 10.63 12.28
N VAL A 31 2.08 11.61 11.44
CA VAL A 31 1.29 12.85 11.29
C VAL A 31 -0.10 12.55 10.73
N ALA A 32 -0.23 11.68 9.73
CA ALA A 32 -1.53 11.32 9.15
C ALA A 32 -2.43 10.62 10.18
N LYS A 33 -1.87 9.75 11.03
CA LYS A 33 -2.62 9.15 12.15
C LYS A 33 -3.04 10.20 13.17
N GLY A 34 -2.15 11.11 13.55
CA GLY A 34 -2.46 12.20 14.49
C GLY A 34 -3.57 13.12 13.98
N VAL A 35 -3.49 13.56 12.72
CA VAL A 35 -4.52 14.39 12.08
C VAL A 35 -5.83 13.63 11.91
N LYS A 36 -5.80 12.33 11.56
CA LYS A 36 -7.01 11.50 11.44
C LYS A 36 -7.71 11.32 12.78
N GLN A 37 -6.96 11.12 13.86
CA GLN A 37 -7.53 11.02 15.22
C GLN A 37 -8.04 12.38 15.71
N PHE A 38 -7.37 13.48 15.38
CA PHE A 38 -7.87 14.83 15.67
C PHE A 38 -9.17 15.11 14.92
N LYS A 39 -9.24 14.76 13.63
CA LYS A 39 -10.46 14.90 12.82
C LYS A 39 -11.58 13.99 13.31
N LYS A 40 -11.27 12.74 13.69
CA LYS A 40 -12.26 11.84 14.31
C LYS A 40 -12.77 12.36 15.63
N GLY A 41 -11.90 12.82 16.53
CA GLY A 41 -12.33 13.40 17.81
C GLY A 41 -13.17 14.66 17.65
N MET A 42 -12.90 15.49 16.63
CA MET A 42 -13.76 16.63 16.28
C MET A 42 -15.07 16.24 15.58
N ALA A 43 -15.08 15.11 14.86
CA ALA A 43 -16.26 14.63 14.15
C ALA A 43 -17.15 13.74 15.03
N GLU A 44 -16.63 13.13 16.09
CA GLU A 44 -17.42 12.40 17.09
C GLU A 44 -18.40 13.32 17.85
N ASP A 45 -18.16 14.64 17.85
CA ASP A 45 -19.13 15.63 18.32
C ASP A 45 -20.29 15.89 17.32
N ASP A 46 -20.18 15.45 16.05
CA ASP A 46 -21.10 15.82 14.97
C ASP A 46 -21.72 14.63 14.19
N ASP A 47 -21.05 13.48 14.04
CA ASP A 47 -21.61 12.28 13.38
C ASP A 47 -20.69 11.03 13.56
N GLU A 48 -21.30 9.88 13.88
CA GLU A 48 -20.62 8.62 14.24
C GLU A 48 -19.77 8.02 13.08
N PRO A 49 -18.47 7.70 13.25
CA PRO A 49 -17.59 7.39 12.12
C PRO A 49 -17.60 5.91 11.70
N ALA A 50 -17.85 5.66 10.41
CA ALA A 50 -17.68 4.35 9.77
C ALA A 50 -16.22 3.83 9.89
N PRO A 51 -16.01 2.52 10.13
CA PRO A 51 -14.69 1.94 10.34
C PRO A 51 -13.86 2.05 9.06
N ALA A 52 -12.69 2.67 9.16
CA ALA A 52 -11.73 2.75 8.07
C ALA A 52 -11.26 1.32 7.74
N LYS A 53 -11.70 0.80 6.58
CA LYS A 53 -11.18 -0.45 6.01
C LYS A 53 -9.65 -0.38 5.99
N PRO A 54 -8.95 -1.39 6.53
CA PRO A 54 -7.50 -1.48 6.39
C PRO A 54 -7.17 -1.42 4.91
N ALA A 55 -6.26 -0.51 4.53
CA ALA A 55 -5.69 -0.51 3.18
C ALA A 55 -5.20 -1.94 2.93
N ALA A 56 -5.70 -2.57 1.87
CA ALA A 56 -5.40 -3.95 1.49
C ALA A 56 -3.88 -4.12 1.43
N ARG A 57 -3.34 -4.66 2.53
CA ARG A 57 -1.93 -4.93 2.70
C ARG A 57 -1.59 -5.95 1.63
N LEU A 58 -0.49 -5.73 0.94
CA LEU A 58 0.12 -6.52 -0.13
C LEU A 58 0.46 -7.98 0.29
N GLN A 59 -0.48 -8.70 0.91
CA GLN A 59 -0.34 -10.05 1.46
C GLN A 59 -0.80 -11.16 0.49
N ALA A 60 -1.06 -10.83 -0.78
CA ALA A 60 -1.53 -11.81 -1.76
C ALA A 60 -0.73 -11.79 -3.07
N GLN A 61 0.60 -11.71 -2.99
CA GLN A 61 1.41 -12.35 -4.02
C GLN A 61 1.94 -13.67 -3.45
N PRO A 62 1.38 -14.82 -3.88
CA PRO A 62 2.06 -16.10 -3.70
C PRO A 62 3.49 -15.97 -4.27
N PRO A 63 4.50 -16.57 -3.63
CA PRO A 63 5.82 -16.69 -4.26
C PRO A 63 5.63 -17.30 -5.65
N LEU A 64 6.12 -16.64 -6.69
CA LEU A 64 6.19 -17.24 -8.03
C LEU A 64 7.22 -18.36 -7.94
N ASP A 65 6.75 -19.60 -7.76
CA ASP A 65 7.59 -20.79 -7.81
C ASP A 65 8.26 -20.88 -9.20
N PRO A 66 9.60 -20.80 -9.31
CA PRO A 66 10.30 -20.87 -10.59
C PRO A 66 10.34 -22.29 -11.21
N GLN A 67 9.64 -23.27 -10.64
CA GLN A 67 9.58 -24.64 -11.15
C GLN A 67 8.17 -25.02 -11.65
N ALA A 68 7.61 -24.20 -12.52
CA ALA A 68 6.66 -24.67 -13.55
C ALA A 68 7.41 -24.98 -14.86
N GLY A 69 8.65 -25.45 -14.72
CA GLY A 69 9.48 -25.96 -15.79
C GLY A 69 9.97 -27.35 -15.37
N ASP A 70 9.70 -28.31 -16.25
CA ASP A 70 10.19 -29.68 -16.25
C ASP A 70 9.46 -30.77 -15.44
N ALA A 71 9.04 -31.78 -16.22
CA ALA A 71 9.00 -33.19 -15.86
C ALA A 71 7.81 -33.73 -15.05
N THR A 72 6.58 -33.42 -15.47
CA THR A 72 5.51 -34.45 -15.39
C THR A 72 4.85 -34.60 -16.75
N LEU A 73 5.63 -35.14 -17.69
CA LEU A 73 5.10 -35.89 -18.81
C LEU A 73 4.34 -37.08 -18.23
N GLN A 74 3.03 -36.94 -18.09
CA GLN A 74 2.15 -38.02 -17.64
C GLN A 74 2.25 -39.17 -18.67
N PRO A 75 2.63 -40.40 -18.27
CA PRO A 75 2.48 -41.53 -19.17
C PRO A 75 0.98 -41.73 -19.40
N MET A 76 0.56 -41.52 -20.65
CA MET A 76 -0.76 -41.81 -21.16
C MET A 76 -1.14 -43.23 -20.71
N LYS A 77 -2.11 -43.36 -19.81
CA LYS A 77 -2.68 -44.64 -19.43
C LYS A 77 -3.45 -45.15 -20.66
N ASP A 78 -2.85 -46.11 -21.35
CA ASP A 78 -3.44 -46.86 -22.46
C ASP A 78 -4.75 -47.52 -21.99
N ASP A 79 -5.86 -46.87 -22.32
CA ASP A 79 -7.22 -47.34 -22.16
C ASP A 79 -7.50 -48.34 -23.31
N ARG A 80 -7.22 -49.64 -23.09
CA ARG A 80 -7.66 -50.71 -24.00
C ARG A 80 -8.87 -51.40 -23.40
N PRO A 81 -10.04 -51.36 -24.07
CA PRO A 81 -11.25 -52.00 -23.59
C PRO A 81 -11.12 -53.52 -23.67
N ASN A 82 -11.60 -54.15 -22.60
CA ASN A 82 -11.88 -55.56 -22.40
C ASN A 82 -12.62 -56.22 -23.59
N ALA A 83 -12.08 -57.34 -24.06
CA ALA A 83 -12.77 -58.34 -24.89
C ALA A 83 -12.50 -59.74 -24.33
#